data_AF-A0A2H6A8Q1-F1
#
_entry.id   AF-A0A2H6A8Q1-F1
#
_cell.length_a   1.000
_cell.length_b   1.000
_cell.length_c   1.000
_cell.angle_alpha   90.00
_cell.angle_beta   90.00
_cell.angle_gamma   90.00
#
_symmetry.space_group_name_H-M   'P 1'
#
loop_
_entity.id
_entity.type
_entity.pdbx_description
1 polymer ?
#
loop_
_entity_poly.entity_id
_entity_poly.type
_entity_poly.pdbx_seq_one_letter_code
_entity_poly.pdbx_strand_id
1 'polypeptide(L)'
;MLDKFKVIKRKVKYIRLEIKDFGVRVVVPEGFNGDVEKVIERHRRWLEKKLALLNEIKSLSERLEIYNHKNLEEIVSEYINEISQILKVKPKGIYFRNMKVRWGSCTFDGRLIFNKKLKFLPKELIRYVAVHEMCHLLIKNHRKEFWLLVKKLCPEFKNYQKLLASYRIKIYSDYSLN
;
A
#
# COMPACT_ATOMS: atom_id res chain seq x y z
N MET A 1 -12.12 -18.54 13.17
CA MET A 1 -11.78 -17.12 12.85
C MET A 1 -12.75 -16.48 11.86
N LEU A 2 -13.39 -17.22 10.95
CA LEU A 2 -14.43 -16.69 10.06
C LEU A 2 -15.83 -16.62 10.70
N ASP A 3 -15.94 -17.07 11.95
CA ASP A 3 -17.21 -17.24 12.69
C ASP A 3 -17.85 -15.91 13.10
N LYS A 4 -17.19 -14.78 12.81
CA LYS A 4 -17.70 -13.42 13.07
C LYS A 4 -17.57 -12.57 11.81
N PHE A 5 -18.64 -12.49 11.03
CA PHE A 5 -18.79 -11.53 9.95
C PHE A 5 -19.97 -10.60 10.23
N LYS A 6 -19.91 -9.38 9.71
CA LYS A 6 -21.01 -8.41 9.80
C LYS A 6 -21.71 -8.28 8.46
N VAL A 7 -23.02 -8.54 8.43
CA VAL A 7 -23.84 -8.27 7.25
C VAL A 7 -24.28 -6.81 7.26
N ILE A 8 -24.13 -6.13 6.13
CA ILE A 8 -24.52 -4.72 5.97
C ILE A 8 -25.39 -4.59 4.71
N LYS A 9 -26.63 -4.16 4.89
CA LYS A 9 -27.53 -3.86 3.76
C LYS A 9 -27.28 -2.43 3.26
N ARG A 10 -27.10 -2.27 1.94
CA ARG A 10 -26.89 -0.97 1.28
C ARG A 10 -27.45 -0.97 -0.14
N LYS A 11 -27.67 0.20 -0.71
CA LYS A 11 -27.96 0.41 -2.14
C LYS A 11 -26.75 0.07 -3.03
N VAL A 12 -26.48 -1.23 -3.18
CA VAL A 12 -25.46 -1.81 -4.06
C VAL A 12 -26.09 -2.77 -5.05
N LYS A 13 -25.52 -2.85 -6.27
CA LYS A 13 -26.02 -3.77 -7.31
C LYS A 13 -25.65 -5.23 -7.07
N TYR A 14 -24.52 -5.48 -6.41
CA TYR A 14 -23.96 -6.82 -6.18
C TYR A 14 -23.41 -6.94 -4.76
N ILE A 15 -23.32 -8.17 -4.26
CA ILE A 15 -22.70 -8.48 -2.97
C ILE A 15 -21.21 -8.11 -3.01
N ARG A 16 -20.70 -7.51 -1.94
CA ARG A 16 -19.28 -7.18 -1.79
C ARG A 16 -18.75 -7.80 -0.50
N LEU A 17 -17.62 -8.47 -0.61
CA LEU A 17 -16.84 -8.91 0.54
C LEU A 17 -15.79 -7.86 0.85
N GLU A 18 -15.88 -7.26 2.02
CA GLU A 18 -14.96 -6.25 2.51
C GLU A 18 -14.26 -6.77 3.77
N ILE A 19 -12.97 -6.46 3.93
CA ILE A 19 -12.27 -6.69 5.20
C ILE A 19 -11.90 -5.32 5.75
N LYS A 20 -12.42 -5.00 6.94
CA LYS A 20 -12.18 -3.73 7.61
C LYS A 20 -11.97 -4.00 9.09
N ASP A 21 -10.98 -3.31 9.68
CA ASP A 21 -10.62 -3.46 11.10
C ASP A 21 -10.33 -4.93 11.48
N PHE A 22 -9.70 -5.68 10.57
CA PHE A 22 -9.40 -7.12 10.71
C PHE A 22 -10.64 -8.05 10.81
N GLY A 23 -11.84 -7.54 10.51
CA GLY A 23 -13.07 -8.32 10.44
C GLY A 23 -13.66 -8.39 9.03
N VAL A 24 -14.45 -9.43 8.76
CA VAL A 24 -15.16 -9.61 7.49
C VAL A 24 -16.50 -8.87 7.53
N ARG A 25 -16.78 -8.09 6.49
CA ARG A 25 -18.07 -7.45 6.24
C ARG A 25 -18.63 -7.96 4.93
N VAL A 26 -19.88 -8.41 4.94
CA VAL A 26 -20.62 -8.80 3.74
C VAL A 26 -21.64 -7.71 3.45
N VAL A 27 -21.37 -6.91 2.43
CA VAL A 27 -22.28 -5.85 2.00
C VAL A 27 -23.23 -6.42 0.95
N VAL A 28 -24.52 -6.40 1.23
CA VAL A 28 -25.55 -6.97 0.36
C VAL A 28 -26.54 -5.90 -0.11
N PRO A 29 -27.19 -6.08 -1.28
CA PRO A 29 -28.32 -5.24 -1.69
C PRO A 29 -29.43 -5.21 -0.62
N GLU A 30 -30.19 -4.12 -0.52
CA GLU A 30 -31.24 -3.97 0.50
C GLU A 30 -32.31 -5.08 0.45
N GLY A 31 -32.72 -5.47 -0.76
CA GLY A 31 -33.66 -6.59 -1.00
C GLY A 31 -33.01 -7.97 -1.04
N PHE A 32 -31.76 -8.11 -0.60
CA PHE A 32 -31.09 -9.42 -0.61
C PHE A 32 -31.68 -10.35 0.45
N ASN A 33 -32.21 -11.48 -0.02
CA ASN A 33 -32.79 -12.56 0.79
C ASN A 33 -32.03 -13.89 0.62
N GLY A 34 -30.84 -13.86 0.02
CA GLY A 34 -30.02 -15.05 -0.17
C GLY A 34 -29.20 -15.43 1.06
N ASP A 35 -28.56 -16.58 0.97
CA ASP A 35 -27.73 -17.14 2.03
C ASP A 35 -26.32 -16.51 2.02
N VAL A 36 -26.02 -15.71 3.04
CA VAL A 36 -24.72 -15.06 3.21
C VAL A 36 -23.62 -16.06 3.56
N GLU A 37 -23.94 -17.12 4.29
CA GLU A 37 -22.95 -18.13 4.70
C GLU A 37 -22.41 -18.86 3.48
N LYS A 38 -23.27 -19.20 2.51
CA LYS A 38 -22.83 -19.75 1.22
C LYS A 38 -21.91 -18.81 0.44
N VAL A 39 -22.11 -17.50 0.53
CA VAL A 39 -21.22 -16.52 -0.12
C VAL A 39 -19.85 -16.51 0.55
N ILE A 40 -19.82 -16.56 1.88
CA ILE A 40 -18.57 -16.65 2.65
C ILE A 40 -17.86 -17.95 2.35
N GLU A 41 -18.59 -19.07 2.33
CA GLU A 41 -18.04 -20.39 2.10
C GLU A 41 -17.33 -20.48 0.75
N ARG A 42 -17.99 -19.97 -0.30
CA ARG A 42 -17.42 -19.89 -1.64
C ARG A 42 -16.09 -19.10 -1.68
N HIS A 43 -15.91 -18.16 -0.77
CA HIS A 43 -14.72 -17.31 -0.70
C HIS A 43 -13.82 -17.62 0.51
N ARG A 44 -14.09 -18.71 1.25
CA ARG A 44 -13.43 -19.04 2.53
C ARG A 44 -11.91 -18.97 2.42
N ARG A 45 -11.33 -19.70 1.46
CA ARG A 45 -9.87 -19.73 1.23
C ARG A 45 -9.27 -18.35 0.96
N TRP A 46 -9.99 -17.49 0.24
CA TRP A 46 -9.53 -16.12 -0.05
C TRP A 46 -9.61 -15.25 1.20
N LEU A 47 -10.70 -15.34 1.96
CA LEU A 47 -10.89 -14.60 3.21
C LEU A 47 -9.85 -15.00 4.26
N GLU A 48 -9.62 -16.30 4.47
CA GLU A 48 -8.61 -16.82 5.41
C GLU A 48 -7.21 -16.31 5.08
N LYS A 49 -6.78 -16.43 3.81
CA LYS A 49 -5.48 -15.90 3.37
C LYS A 49 -5.36 -14.40 3.59
N LYS A 50 -6.44 -13.64 3.33
CA LYS A 50 -6.42 -12.19 3.45
C LYS A 50 -6.41 -11.74 4.92
N LEU A 51 -7.17 -12.41 5.79
CA LEU A 51 -7.16 -12.18 7.23
C LEU A 51 -5.81 -12.54 7.85
N ALA A 52 -5.22 -13.68 7.48
CA ALA A 52 -3.90 -14.08 7.93
C ALA A 52 -2.83 -13.03 7.57
N LEU A 53 -2.81 -12.57 6.31
CA LEU A 53 -1.91 -11.51 5.87
C LEU A 53 -2.12 -10.20 6.65
N LEU A 54 -3.37 -9.81 6.94
CA LEU A 54 -3.64 -8.60 7.69
C LEU A 54 -3.19 -8.72 9.15
N ASN A 55 -3.45 -9.84 9.81
CA ASN A 55 -2.97 -10.11 11.17
C ASN A 55 -1.44 -10.08 11.23
N GLU A 56 -0.78 -10.65 10.24
CA GLU A 56 0.67 -10.61 10.13
C GLU A 56 1.19 -9.16 9.94
N ILE A 57 0.55 -8.37 9.07
CA ILE A 57 0.87 -6.95 8.88
C ILE A 57 0.69 -6.17 10.20
N LYS A 58 -0.36 -6.46 10.97
CA LYS A 58 -0.63 -5.83 12.26
C LYS A 58 0.41 -6.19 13.30
N SER A 59 0.67 -7.48 13.51
CA SER A 59 1.69 -7.95 14.45
C SER A 59 3.07 -7.38 14.09
N LEU A 60 3.40 -7.31 12.79
CA LEU A 60 4.61 -6.65 12.33
C LEU A 60 4.60 -5.15 12.69
N SER A 61 3.47 -4.45 12.53
CA SER A 61 3.40 -3.02 12.85
C SER A 61 3.72 -2.71 14.31
N GLU A 62 3.29 -3.56 15.24
CA GLU A 62 3.47 -3.37 16.70
C GLU A 62 4.94 -3.41 17.12
N ARG A 63 5.77 -4.14 16.36
CA ARG A 63 7.21 -4.34 16.62
C ARG A 63 8.13 -3.50 15.73
N LEU A 64 7.59 -2.64 14.87
CA LEU A 64 8.40 -1.77 14.02
C LEU A 64 8.84 -0.52 14.79
N GLU A 65 10.12 -0.20 14.67
CA GLU A 65 10.68 1.07 15.10
C GLU A 65 10.35 2.18 14.09
N ILE A 66 10.10 3.38 14.61
CA ILE A 66 9.87 4.59 13.82
C ILE A 66 11.17 5.39 13.70
N TYR A 67 11.53 5.72 12.46
CA TYR A 67 12.69 6.57 12.16
C TYR A 67 12.29 8.04 12.21
N ASN A 68 13.23 8.98 12.10
CA ASN A 68 12.90 10.39 11.93
C ASN A 68 14.00 11.13 11.16
N HIS A 69 14.02 10.93 9.84
CA HIS A 69 14.98 11.57 8.96
C HIS A 69 14.65 13.05 8.75
N LYS A 70 15.45 13.96 9.32
CA LYS A 70 15.31 15.41 9.08
C LYS A 70 15.66 15.79 7.63
N ASN A 71 16.49 14.99 6.97
CA ASN A 71 16.97 15.19 5.61
C ASN A 71 16.28 14.28 4.57
N LEU A 72 14.96 14.06 4.71
CA LEU A 72 14.19 13.21 3.78
C LEU A 72 14.38 13.61 2.31
N GLU A 73 14.40 14.92 2.01
CA GLU A 73 14.47 15.41 0.64
C GLU A 73 15.81 15.09 -0.04
N GLU A 74 16.91 15.18 0.71
CA GLU A 74 18.25 14.77 0.27
C GLU A 74 18.29 13.27 -0.01
N ILE A 75 17.84 12.44 0.94
CA ILE A 75 17.79 10.97 0.80
C ILE A 75 17.00 10.57 -0.45
N VAL A 76 15.82 11.15 -0.66
CA VAL A 76 15.02 10.87 -1.86
C VAL A 76 15.74 11.34 -3.11
N SER A 77 16.35 12.52 -3.10
CA SER A 77 17.07 13.06 -4.26
C SER A 77 18.27 12.18 -4.66
N GLU A 78 19.02 11.67 -3.69
CA GLU A 78 20.11 10.72 -3.91
C GLU A 78 19.61 9.45 -4.62
N TYR A 79 18.54 8.83 -4.12
CA TYR A 79 17.95 7.65 -4.76
C TYR A 79 17.40 7.95 -6.15
N ILE A 80 16.75 9.10 -6.35
CA ILE A 80 16.25 9.48 -7.67
C ILE A 80 17.41 9.67 -8.66
N ASN A 81 18.52 10.27 -8.24
CA ASN A 81 19.70 10.44 -9.08
C ASN A 81 20.32 9.09 -9.47
N GLU A 82 20.50 8.19 -8.51
CA GLU A 82 20.98 6.81 -8.75
C GLU A 82 20.09 6.09 -9.77
N ILE A 83 18.78 6.06 -9.52
CA ILE A 83 17.81 5.34 -10.36
C ILE A 83 17.68 6.01 -11.74
N SER A 84 17.81 7.34 -11.82
CA SER A 84 17.79 8.10 -13.07
C SER A 84 18.93 7.68 -14.00
N GLN A 85 20.13 7.44 -13.46
CA GLN A 85 21.28 6.96 -14.23
C GLN A 85 21.05 5.55 -14.76
N ILE A 86 20.49 4.66 -13.93
CA ILE A 86 20.20 3.27 -14.32
C ILE A 86 19.12 3.21 -15.42
N LEU A 87 18.02 3.94 -15.23
CA LEU A 87 16.86 3.91 -16.15
C LEU A 87 17.00 4.85 -17.34
N LYS A 88 18.00 5.74 -17.34
CA LYS A 88 18.21 6.78 -18.35
C LYS A 88 16.98 7.68 -18.55
N VAL A 89 16.28 8.00 -17.46
CA VAL A 89 15.12 8.91 -17.44
C VAL A 89 15.23 9.90 -16.30
N LYS A 90 14.62 11.08 -16.45
CA LYS A 90 14.57 12.11 -15.40
C LYS A 90 13.13 12.53 -15.14
N PRO A 91 12.71 12.69 -13.88
CA PRO A 91 11.42 13.28 -13.58
C PRO A 91 11.41 14.77 -13.91
N LYS A 92 10.23 15.33 -14.19
CA LYS A 92 10.06 16.78 -14.40
C LYS A 92 10.15 17.59 -13.11
N GLY A 93 10.05 16.93 -11.96
CA GLY A 93 10.19 17.55 -10.65
C GLY A 93 9.93 16.55 -9.53
N ILE A 94 10.49 16.84 -8.36
CA ILE A 94 10.35 16.05 -7.13
C ILE A 94 9.65 16.95 -6.11
N TYR A 95 8.57 16.46 -5.52
CA TYR A 95 7.74 17.23 -4.58
C TYR A 95 7.40 16.41 -3.35
N PHE A 96 7.15 17.09 -2.23
CA PHE A 96 6.81 16.45 -0.95
C PHE A 96 5.47 16.96 -0.41
N ARG A 97 4.53 16.04 -0.12
CA ARG A 97 3.19 16.39 0.38
C ARG A 97 2.77 15.48 1.51
N ASN A 98 1.89 15.96 2.39
CA ASN A 98 1.19 15.09 3.33
C ASN A 98 0.06 14.38 2.57
N MET A 99 0.14 13.05 2.45
CA MET A 99 -0.88 12.24 1.76
C MET A 99 -1.51 11.26 2.74
N LYS A 100 -2.82 11.04 2.64
CA LYS A 100 -3.57 10.14 3.55
C LYS A 100 -3.37 8.65 3.25
N VAL A 101 -3.21 8.30 1.98
CA VAL A 101 -3.31 6.88 1.52
C VAL A 101 -2.02 6.36 0.90
N ARG A 102 -1.31 7.19 0.13
CA ARG A 102 -0.18 6.77 -0.70
C ARG A 102 1.16 7.19 -0.09
N TRP A 103 2.19 6.40 -0.37
CA TRP A 103 3.59 6.70 -0.02
C TRP A 103 4.28 7.57 -1.07
N GLY A 104 3.84 7.46 -2.33
CA GLY A 104 4.24 8.33 -3.43
C GLY A 104 3.19 8.33 -4.55
N SER A 105 3.43 9.13 -5.57
CA SER A 105 2.73 9.08 -6.85
C SER A 105 3.52 9.78 -7.95
N CYS A 106 3.39 9.27 -9.18
CA CYS A 106 3.86 9.91 -10.40
C CYS A 106 2.67 10.50 -11.17
N THR A 107 2.76 11.77 -11.57
CA THR A 107 1.75 12.39 -12.43
C THR A 107 1.90 11.94 -13.88
N PHE A 108 0.85 12.13 -14.69
CA PHE A 108 0.93 11.82 -16.12
C PHE A 108 2.06 12.58 -16.81
N ASP A 109 2.25 13.85 -16.45
CA ASP A 109 3.30 14.71 -16.98
C ASP A 109 4.70 14.41 -16.43
N GLY A 110 4.87 13.45 -15.50
CA GLY A 110 6.18 12.96 -15.06
C GLY A 110 6.77 13.67 -13.84
N ARG A 111 5.94 14.30 -13.00
CA ARG A 111 6.35 14.80 -11.68
C ARG A 111 6.19 13.70 -10.64
N LEU A 112 7.18 13.56 -9.76
CA LEU A 112 7.14 12.62 -8.65
C LEU A 112 6.76 13.34 -7.36
N ILE A 113 5.80 12.78 -6.64
CA ILE A 113 5.29 13.35 -5.39
C ILE A 113 5.48 12.29 -4.31
N PHE A 114 6.26 12.60 -3.29
CA PHE A 114 6.57 11.73 -2.17
C PHE A 114 5.82 12.17 -0.91
N ASN A 115 5.40 11.20 -0.09
CA ASN A 115 4.74 11.51 1.17
C ASN A 115 5.76 11.98 2.21
N LYS A 116 5.53 13.10 2.90
CA LYS A 116 6.41 13.58 3.98
C LYS A 116 6.56 12.58 5.13
N LYS A 117 5.60 11.66 5.29
CA LYS A 117 5.68 10.56 6.27
C LYS A 117 6.74 9.50 5.93
N LEU A 118 7.35 9.52 4.73
CA LEU A 118 8.48 8.64 4.41
C LEU A 118 9.66 8.84 5.37
N LYS A 119 9.80 10.02 6.00
CA LYS A 119 10.85 10.29 7.00
C LYS A 119 10.81 9.34 8.21
N PHE A 120 9.68 8.67 8.42
CA PHE A 120 9.45 7.73 9.53
C PHE A 120 9.82 6.28 9.18
N LEU A 121 10.30 6.04 7.96
CA LEU A 121 10.62 4.71 7.45
C LEU A 121 12.14 4.48 7.41
N PRO A 122 12.59 3.22 7.48
CA PRO A 122 13.95 2.85 7.11
C PRO A 122 14.29 3.30 5.70
N LYS A 123 15.56 3.64 5.46
CA LYS A 123 16.06 4.17 4.19
C LYS A 123 15.78 3.23 3.00
N GLU A 124 15.80 1.92 3.22
CA GLU A 124 15.53 0.90 2.21
C GLU A 124 14.08 0.97 1.69
N LEU A 125 13.13 1.28 2.58
CA LEU A 125 11.74 1.49 2.19
C LEU A 125 11.55 2.82 1.46
N ILE A 126 12.29 3.86 1.84
CA ILE A 126 12.31 5.14 1.11
C ILE A 126 12.84 4.90 -0.32
N ARG A 127 13.95 4.16 -0.46
CA ARG A 127 14.51 3.78 -1.76
C ARG A 127 13.51 2.97 -2.58
N TYR A 128 12.81 2.01 -1.97
CA TYR A 128 11.78 1.24 -2.67
C TYR A 128 10.66 2.13 -3.23
N VAL A 129 10.19 3.11 -2.46
CA VAL A 129 9.19 4.07 -2.94
C VAL A 129 9.75 4.92 -4.09
N ALA A 130 11.01 5.37 -4.01
CA ALA A 130 11.68 6.06 -5.12
C ALA A 130 11.75 5.20 -6.40
N VAL A 131 12.14 3.92 -6.27
CA VAL A 131 12.13 2.94 -7.38
C VAL A 131 10.74 2.82 -7.98
N HIS A 132 9.70 2.68 -7.15
CA HIS A 132 8.31 2.55 -7.60
C HIS A 132 7.87 3.75 -8.44
N GLU A 133 8.10 4.97 -7.94
CA GLU A 133 7.69 6.19 -8.61
C GLU A 133 8.51 6.47 -9.88
N MET A 134 9.81 6.16 -9.88
CA MET A 134 10.65 6.26 -11.08
C MET A 134 10.22 5.29 -12.18
N CYS A 135 9.81 4.07 -11.83
CA CYS A 135 9.28 3.10 -12.80
C CYS A 135 8.02 3.64 -13.52
N HIS A 136 7.24 4.50 -12.86
CA HIS A 136 6.07 5.13 -13.47
C HIS A 136 6.40 6.18 -14.55
N LEU A 137 7.65 6.63 -14.67
CA LEU A 137 8.06 7.45 -15.80
C LEU A 137 8.04 6.65 -17.11
N LEU A 138 8.32 5.34 -17.05
CA LEU A 138 8.34 4.43 -18.19
C LEU A 138 7.03 3.66 -18.36
N ILE A 139 6.42 3.20 -17.25
CA ILE A 139 5.24 2.32 -17.28
C ILE A 139 4.16 2.85 -16.33
N LYS A 140 3.08 3.40 -16.91
CA LYS A 140 2.06 4.15 -16.15
C LYS A 140 1.13 3.28 -15.29
N ASN A 141 1.03 1.99 -15.57
CA ASN A 141 0.11 1.07 -14.88
C ASN A 141 0.87 -0.09 -14.23
N HIS A 142 0.30 -0.66 -13.18
CA HIS A 142 0.90 -1.79 -12.43
C HIS A 142 0.71 -3.15 -13.12
N ARG A 143 0.86 -3.20 -14.45
CA ARG A 143 0.84 -4.46 -15.22
C ARG A 143 2.14 -5.24 -15.03
N LYS A 144 2.23 -6.41 -15.68
CA LYS A 144 3.37 -7.34 -15.54
C LYS A 144 4.71 -6.65 -15.80
N GLU A 145 4.77 -5.80 -16.82
CA GLU A 145 5.97 -5.08 -17.24
C GLU A 145 6.49 -4.14 -16.15
N PHE A 146 5.58 -3.44 -15.46
CA PHE A 146 5.92 -2.57 -14.33
C PHE A 146 6.57 -3.38 -13.20
N TRP A 147 5.94 -4.49 -12.79
CA TRP A 147 6.48 -5.30 -11.71
C TRP A 147 7.79 -6.01 -12.08
N LEU A 148 7.98 -6.36 -13.34
CA LEU A 148 9.27 -6.86 -13.83
C LEU A 148 10.35 -5.80 -13.71
N LEU A 149 10.05 -4.55 -14.07
CA LEU A 149 10.99 -3.43 -13.94
C LEU A 149 11.32 -3.15 -12.46
N VAL A 150 10.31 -3.07 -11.60
CA VAL A 150 10.50 -2.91 -10.15
C VAL A 150 11.35 -4.04 -9.59
N LYS A 151 11.06 -5.30 -9.94
CA LYS A 151 11.81 -6.48 -9.46
C LYS A 151 13.28 -6.43 -9.89
N LYS A 152 13.59 -5.92 -11.08
CA LYS A 152 14.99 -5.77 -11.55
C LYS A 152 15.78 -4.79 -10.68
N LEU A 153 15.14 -3.72 -10.21
CA LEU A 153 15.78 -2.69 -9.38
C LEU A 153 15.70 -2.97 -7.87
N CYS A 154 14.73 -3.78 -7.46
CA CYS A 154 14.43 -4.09 -6.07
C CYS A 154 13.79 -5.50 -6.00
N PRO A 155 14.61 -6.57 -5.95
CA PRO A 155 14.12 -7.95 -5.87
C PRO A 155 13.18 -8.22 -4.69
N GLU A 156 13.41 -7.55 -3.56
CA GLU A 156 12.71 -7.69 -2.28
C GLU A 156 11.37 -6.93 -2.23
N PHE A 157 10.91 -6.32 -3.33
CA PHE A 157 9.77 -5.40 -3.35
C PHE A 157 8.50 -5.96 -2.68
N LYS A 158 8.26 -7.28 -2.78
CA LYS A 158 7.11 -7.92 -2.13
C LYS A 158 7.16 -7.81 -0.60
N ASN A 159 8.35 -7.99 -0.03
CA ASN A 159 8.56 -7.81 1.40
C ASN A 159 8.40 -6.33 1.79
N TYR A 160 8.95 -5.41 0.98
CA TYR A 160 8.80 -3.98 1.23
C TYR A 160 7.35 -3.49 1.12
N GLN A 161 6.54 -4.04 0.22
CA GLN A 161 5.09 -3.75 0.18
C GLN A 161 4.39 -4.11 1.48
N LYS A 162 4.74 -5.27 2.05
CA LYS A 162 4.20 -5.73 3.33
C LYS A 162 4.68 -4.83 4.48
N LEU A 163 5.97 -4.52 4.54
CA LEU A 163 6.52 -3.58 5.53
C LEU A 163 5.90 -2.18 5.43
N LEU A 164 5.73 -1.63 4.22
CA LEU A 164 5.05 -0.36 4.01
C LEU A 164 3.58 -0.38 4.47
N ALA A 165 2.90 -1.53 4.33
CA ALA A 165 1.55 -1.69 4.87
C ALA A 165 1.57 -1.69 6.41
N SER A 166 2.54 -2.35 7.03
CA SER A 166 2.72 -2.37 8.50
C SER A 166 3.09 -0.99 9.04
N TYR A 167 4.03 -0.29 8.42
CA TYR A 167 4.38 1.09 8.76
C TYR A 167 3.19 2.03 8.62
N ARG A 168 2.30 1.80 7.64
CA ARG A 168 1.06 2.59 7.52
C ARG A 168 0.14 2.35 8.72
N ILE A 169 0.08 1.15 9.28
CA ILE A 169 -0.68 0.94 10.52
C ILE A 169 0.01 1.68 11.66
N LYS A 170 1.29 1.43 11.88
CA LYS A 170 2.09 2.01 12.98
C LYS A 170 2.05 3.55 13.01
N ILE A 171 2.29 4.19 11.86
CA ILE A 171 2.34 5.65 11.76
C ILE A 171 0.95 6.27 11.91
N TYR A 172 -0.14 5.58 11.56
CA TYR A 172 -1.48 6.15 11.66
C TYR A 172 -2.24 5.73 12.93
N SER A 173 -1.81 4.67 13.63
CA SER A 173 -2.25 4.36 15.00
C SER A 173 -1.64 5.34 15.99
N ASP A 174 -0.32 5.57 15.89
CA ASP A 174 0.43 6.36 16.85
C ASP A 174 0.23 7.87 16.60
N TYR A 175 -0.11 8.25 15.36
CA TYR A 175 -0.56 9.59 15.00
C TYR A 175 -2.02 9.56 14.56
N SER A 176 -2.88 9.14 15.49
CA SER A 176 -4.32 9.41 15.42
C SER A 176 -4.48 10.89 15.07
N LEU A 177 -4.85 11.15 13.80
CA LEU A 177 -5.05 12.48 13.27
C LEU A 177 -6.16 13.15 14.07
N ASN A 178 -5.80 14.19 14.83
CA ASN A 178 -6.71 15.29 15.15
C ASN A 178 -7.46 15.74 13.89
#